data_AF-A0A024TUW9-F1
#
_entry.id   AF-A0A024TUW9-F1
#
_cell.length_a   1.000
_cell.length_b   1.000
_cell.length_c   1.000
_cell.angle_alpha   90.00
_cell.angle_beta   90.00
_cell.angle_gamma   90.00
#
_symmetry.space_group_name_H-M   'P 1'
#
loop_
_entity.id
_entity.type
_entity.pdbx_description
1 polymer ?
#
loop_
_entity_poly.entity_id
_entity_poly.type
_entity_poly.pdbx_seq_one_letter_code
_entity_poly.pdbx_strand_id
1 'polypeptide(L)'
;MTGDVAAACTCVLENDGRLEKWREVCHNYYFLHDPSAKALLDAYEQAKQQLQGTVDDNTQSMDAFIAIDIPRSLSPCAVSNVSIVHPSVEDIGLARCPLPNHDATFDANLLQLEKIKTRVRGEYHSHLANARYDAFHRHLDAVQSCHYHVDALDGLLHIRPVPPGGYLRRSDDLDVVRGKLLRFLGDWVPHIGTHPFLHGLRRLLESNMASATVVGWQVSDAVFVESGGTEFAQAAATVLVDTLQCGHTVLSKDDDVKAADRLWVLDPYVSNAHLRRIVWLFPAPTSLEGRATGVEVPTVFSRPNARGQHDEIPAWRKVCTVL
;
A
#
# COMPACT_ATOMS: atom_id res chain seq x y z
N MET A 1 30.02 -15.25 59.44
CA MET A 1 29.13 -14.11 59.09
C MET A 1 29.13 -13.98 57.58
N THR A 2 28.32 -14.80 56.91
CA THR A 2 28.06 -14.73 55.46
C THR A 2 26.63 -14.23 55.35
N GLY A 3 26.48 -12.92 55.34
CA GLY A 3 25.18 -12.25 55.32
C GLY A 3 24.47 -12.45 53.98
N ASP A 4 23.17 -12.64 54.07
CA ASP A 4 22.17 -12.64 53.00
C ASP A 4 22.34 -11.48 52.02
N VAL A 5 22.99 -11.71 50.86
CA VAL A 5 22.92 -10.80 49.69
C VAL A 5 22.06 -11.42 48.56
N ALA A 6 21.49 -12.61 48.77
CA ALA A 6 20.45 -13.17 47.91
C ALA A 6 19.06 -12.53 48.13
N ALA A 7 19.02 -11.30 48.64
CA ALA A 7 17.82 -10.48 48.68
C ALA A 7 17.48 -10.02 47.26
N ALA A 8 16.77 -10.90 46.54
CA ALA A 8 15.96 -10.64 45.35
C ALA A 8 16.61 -9.79 44.23
N CYS A 9 17.52 -10.38 43.43
CA CYS A 9 17.86 -9.77 42.14
C CYS A 9 16.61 -9.70 41.27
N THR A 10 16.20 -8.49 40.89
CA THR A 10 15.07 -8.22 39.99
C THR A 10 15.32 -8.69 38.55
N CYS A 11 16.55 -9.12 38.25
CA CYS A 11 16.94 -9.71 36.98
C CYS A 11 16.33 -11.11 36.75
N VAL A 12 16.17 -11.91 37.82
CA VAL A 12 15.65 -13.30 37.78
C VAL A 12 14.13 -13.36 37.93
N LEU A 13 13.50 -12.25 38.33
CA LEU A 13 12.05 -12.17 38.41
C LEU A 13 11.48 -11.97 37.00
N GLU A 14 10.65 -12.91 36.54
CA GLU A 14 9.75 -12.66 35.42
C GLU A 14 8.89 -11.44 35.76
N ASN A 15 9.04 -10.38 34.97
CA ASN A 15 8.34 -9.13 35.21
C ASN A 15 7.52 -8.80 33.97
N ASP A 16 6.25 -9.18 33.97
CA ASP A 16 5.29 -8.82 32.92
C ASP A 16 5.27 -7.31 32.67
N GLY A 17 5.50 -6.49 33.71
CA GLY A 17 5.63 -5.04 33.59
C GLY A 17 6.85 -4.58 32.77
N ARG A 18 7.95 -5.35 32.79
CA ARG A 18 9.13 -5.09 31.93
C ARG A 18 8.80 -5.36 30.46
N LEU A 19 8.14 -6.49 30.20
CA LEU A 19 7.73 -6.87 28.85
C LEU A 19 6.73 -5.87 28.27
N GLU A 20 5.82 -5.34 29.10
CA GLU A 20 4.87 -4.32 28.67
C GLU A 20 5.55 -2.97 28.39
N LYS A 21 6.49 -2.53 29.24
CA LYS A 21 7.34 -1.36 28.94
C LYS A 21 8.09 -1.52 27.63
N TRP A 22 8.62 -2.72 27.34
CA TRP A 22 9.30 -2.98 26.07
C TRP A 22 8.36 -2.97 24.87
N ARG A 23 7.14 -3.50 25.02
CA ARG A 23 6.09 -3.39 24.01
C ARG A 23 5.79 -1.93 23.69
N GLU A 24 5.67 -1.07 24.71
CA GLU A 24 5.44 0.37 24.56
C GLU A 24 6.61 1.05 23.82
N VAL A 25 7.86 0.72 24.17
CA VAL A 25 9.05 1.22 23.44
C VAL A 25 9.00 0.81 21.96
N CYS A 26 8.73 -0.46 21.67
CA CYS A 26 8.59 -0.93 20.29
C CYS A 26 7.45 -0.18 19.56
N HIS A 27 6.31 0.03 20.23
CA HIS A 27 5.18 0.74 19.66
C HIS A 27 5.53 2.20 19.35
N ASN A 28 6.13 2.93 20.29
CA ASN A 28 6.52 4.32 20.10
C ASN A 28 7.56 4.47 19.00
N TYR A 29 8.48 3.51 18.84
CA TYR A 29 9.41 3.51 17.72
C TYR A 29 8.72 3.29 16.38
N TYR A 30 7.95 2.20 16.24
CA TYR A 30 7.37 1.84 14.94
C TYR A 30 6.24 2.77 14.51
N PHE A 31 5.36 3.19 15.43
CA PHE A 31 4.16 3.96 15.12
C PHE A 31 4.34 5.48 15.26
N LEU A 32 5.17 5.94 16.20
CA LEU A 32 5.34 7.37 16.50
C LEU A 32 6.70 7.93 16.05
N HIS A 33 7.61 7.08 15.58
CA HIS A 33 8.99 7.45 15.22
C HIS A 33 9.72 8.17 16.37
N ASP A 34 9.47 7.73 17.59
CA ASP A 34 10.02 8.33 18.80
C ASP A 34 11.56 8.13 18.88
N PRO A 35 12.37 9.20 19.00
CA PRO A 35 13.82 9.10 19.04
C PRO A 35 14.37 8.46 20.32
N SER A 36 13.69 8.63 21.46
CA SER A 36 14.07 8.00 22.72
C SER A 36 13.79 6.50 22.68
N ALA A 37 12.69 6.08 22.07
CA ALA A 37 12.40 4.67 21.82
C ALA A 37 13.43 4.03 20.87
N LYS A 38 13.87 4.77 19.84
CA LYS A 38 14.95 4.32 18.94
C LYS A 38 16.25 4.05 19.72
N ALA A 39 16.65 4.95 20.62
CA ALA A 39 17.88 4.78 21.39
C ALA A 39 17.88 3.49 22.24
N LEU A 40 16.73 3.13 22.82
CA LEU A 40 16.57 1.89 23.58
C LEU A 40 16.57 0.64 22.69
N LEU A 41 16.05 0.75 21.46
CA LEU A 41 16.16 -0.33 20.46
C LEU A 41 17.59 -0.52 19.96
N ASP A 42 18.32 0.57 19.71
CA ASP A 42 19.73 0.49 19.34
C ASP A 42 20.56 -0.17 20.45
N ALA A 43 20.28 0.17 21.71
CA ALA A 43 20.87 -0.46 22.88
C ALA A 43 20.62 -1.98 22.95
N TYR A 44 19.37 -2.38 22.67
CA TYR A 44 19.00 -3.79 22.58
C TYR A 44 19.76 -4.52 21.47
N GLU A 45 19.88 -3.93 20.27
CA GLU A 45 20.62 -4.55 19.15
C GLU A 45 22.12 -4.67 19.48
N GLN A 46 22.71 -3.68 20.16
CA GLN A 46 24.10 -3.76 20.63
C GLN A 46 24.28 -4.90 21.65
N ALA A 47 23.39 -5.03 22.62
CA ALA A 47 23.42 -6.11 23.61
C ALA A 47 23.31 -7.50 22.95
N LYS A 48 22.49 -7.62 21.90
CA LYS A 48 22.36 -8.84 21.09
C LYS A 48 23.63 -9.17 20.30
N GLN A 49 24.28 -8.17 19.70
CA GLN A 49 25.54 -8.35 18.97
C GLN A 49 26.67 -8.83 19.88
N GLN A 50 26.73 -8.31 21.12
CA GLN A 50 27.71 -8.75 22.11
C GLN A 50 27.58 -10.24 22.48
N LEU A 51 26.37 -10.81 22.46
CA LEU A 51 26.16 -12.26 22.63
C LEU A 51 26.62 -13.09 21.44
N GLN A 52 26.52 -12.55 20.23
CA GLN A 52 26.95 -13.24 19.02
C GLN A 52 28.48 -13.19 18.87
N GLY A 53 29.13 -12.11 19.29
CA GLY A 53 30.59 -11.95 19.25
C GLY A 53 31.36 -12.80 20.27
N THR A 54 30.73 -13.30 21.34
CA THR A 54 31.37 -14.16 22.34
C THR A 54 31.57 -15.62 21.91
N VAL A 55 31.11 -16.01 20.71
CA VAL A 55 31.28 -17.38 20.21
C VAL A 55 32.65 -17.58 19.54
N ASP A 56 33.32 -16.49 19.12
CA ASP A 56 34.50 -16.59 18.24
C ASP A 56 35.84 -16.18 18.87
N ASP A 57 35.92 -15.65 20.10
CA ASP A 57 37.25 -15.37 20.66
C ASP A 57 37.37 -15.46 22.18
N ASN A 58 38.42 -16.17 22.58
CA ASN A 58 38.87 -16.43 23.93
C ASN A 58 39.54 -15.18 24.54
N THR A 59 38.80 -14.07 24.64
CA THR A 59 39.33 -12.80 25.16
C THR A 59 38.56 -12.35 26.41
N GLN A 60 39.34 -12.01 27.42
CA GLN A 60 38.93 -11.63 28.77
C GLN A 60 37.79 -10.61 28.80
N SER A 61 36.78 -10.95 29.59
CA SER A 61 35.74 -10.07 30.15
C SER A 61 36.31 -8.69 30.54
N MET A 62 35.77 -7.64 29.92
CA MET A 62 35.82 -6.28 30.46
C MET A 62 34.39 -5.72 30.48
N ASP A 63 34.01 -5.23 31.66
CA ASP A 63 32.79 -4.49 31.95
C ASP A 63 32.61 -3.30 31.00
N ALA A 64 31.89 -3.50 29.88
CA ALA A 64 31.37 -2.41 29.09
C ALA A 64 30.06 -1.92 29.73
N PHE A 65 30.17 -1.02 30.70
CA PHE A 65 29.03 -0.20 31.13
C PHE A 65 28.50 0.56 29.92
N ILE A 66 27.30 0.20 29.45
CA ILE A 66 26.64 0.88 28.34
C ILE A 66 26.09 2.21 28.87
N ALA A 67 26.89 3.28 28.78
CA ALA A 67 26.44 4.64 29.03
C ALA A 67 25.57 5.09 27.83
N ILE A 68 24.25 5.02 27.99
CA ILE A 68 23.30 5.55 27.01
C ILE A 68 22.83 6.89 27.54
N ASP A 69 23.37 7.97 26.98
CA ASP A 69 22.83 9.30 27.16
C ASP A 69 21.47 9.36 26.46
N ILE A 70 20.40 9.12 27.22
CA ILE A 70 19.04 9.46 26.78
C ILE A 70 18.93 10.99 26.90
N PRO A 71 18.82 11.75 25.79
CA PRO A 71 18.75 13.20 25.88
C PRO A 71 17.48 13.58 26.65
N ARG A 72 17.63 14.04 27.90
CA ARG A 72 16.56 14.73 28.62
C ARG A 72 16.18 15.96 27.81
N SER A 73 14.95 15.99 27.29
CA SER A 73 14.46 17.12 26.51
C SER A 73 14.55 18.41 27.32
N LEU A 74 15.52 19.26 27.00
CA LEU A 74 15.50 20.66 27.35
C LEU A 74 14.83 21.40 26.18
N SER A 75 13.52 21.58 26.28
CA SER A 75 12.83 22.66 25.54
C SER A 75 11.58 23.09 26.31
N PRO A 76 11.50 24.36 26.79
CA PRO A 76 10.31 24.90 27.40
C PRO A 76 9.49 25.62 26.33
N CYS A 77 8.48 24.98 25.75
CA CYS A 77 7.31 25.65 25.16
C CYS A 77 6.17 24.65 24.99
N ALA A 78 5.01 25.04 25.51
CA ALA A 78 3.85 24.22 25.80
C ALA A 78 3.11 23.69 24.56
N VAL A 79 2.75 22.39 24.58
CA VAL A 79 1.41 21.87 24.26
C VAL A 79 1.19 20.57 25.07
N SER A 80 0.21 20.58 25.97
CA SER A 80 -0.53 19.43 26.54
C SER A 80 0.26 18.19 27.01
N ASN A 81 0.68 18.22 28.28
CA ASN A 81 1.38 17.14 28.99
C ASN A 81 0.58 15.83 29.09
N VAL A 82 0.91 14.85 28.25
CA VAL A 82 1.12 13.49 28.74
C VAL A 82 2.64 13.34 28.86
N SER A 83 3.16 13.45 30.08
CA SER A 83 4.58 13.24 30.33
C SER A 83 4.84 11.73 30.18
N ILE A 84 5.17 11.28 28.98
CA ILE A 84 5.55 9.89 28.71
C ILE A 84 6.88 9.68 29.43
N VAL A 85 6.84 8.99 30.58
CA VAL A 85 8.04 8.59 31.30
C VAL A 85 8.68 7.46 30.51
N HIS A 86 9.72 7.77 29.73
CA HIS A 86 10.43 6.73 28.97
C HIS A 86 11.21 5.81 29.92
N PRO A 87 11.07 4.49 29.78
CA PRO A 87 11.78 3.52 30.62
C PRO A 87 13.30 3.57 30.35
N SER A 88 14.10 3.36 31.40
CA SER A 88 15.56 3.27 31.28
C SER A 88 16.02 1.88 30.77
N VAL A 89 17.30 1.77 30.39
CA VAL A 89 17.95 0.51 29.98
C VAL A 89 17.84 -0.55 31.08
N GLU A 90 17.93 -0.12 32.34
CA GLU A 90 17.78 -0.96 33.52
C GLU A 90 16.32 -1.42 33.71
N ASP A 91 15.36 -0.52 33.50
CA ASP A 91 13.92 -0.83 33.61
C ASP A 91 13.48 -1.94 32.64
N ILE A 92 14.13 -2.02 31.47
CA ILE A 92 13.84 -2.97 30.39
C ILE A 92 14.67 -4.26 30.52
N GLY A 93 15.60 -4.32 31.49
CA GLY A 93 16.46 -5.48 31.69
C GLY A 93 17.53 -5.65 30.60
N LEU A 94 17.98 -4.54 30.02
CA LEU A 94 19.09 -4.50 29.05
C LEU A 94 20.46 -4.32 29.75
N ALA A 95 20.47 -4.15 31.08
CA ALA A 95 21.69 -4.17 31.88
C ALA A 95 22.03 -5.61 32.32
N ARG A 96 23.28 -6.04 32.14
CA ARG A 96 23.77 -7.31 32.65
C ARG A 96 23.83 -7.29 34.18
N CYS A 97 23.48 -8.41 34.80
CA CYS A 97 23.61 -8.56 36.24
C CYS A 97 25.06 -8.93 36.59
N PRO A 98 25.70 -8.27 37.58
CA PRO A 98 27.06 -8.61 38.00
C PRO A 98 27.14 -9.92 38.80
N LEU A 99 26.00 -10.56 39.11
CA LEU A 99 25.98 -11.81 39.87
C LEU A 99 26.34 -13.01 38.98
N PRO A 100 27.30 -13.85 39.41
CA PRO A 100 27.66 -15.05 38.66
C PRO A 100 26.45 -15.99 38.54
N ASN A 101 26.28 -16.59 37.34
CA ASN A 101 25.17 -17.46 36.93
C ASN A 101 23.87 -16.77 36.49
N HIS A 102 23.83 -15.45 36.34
CA HIS A 102 22.65 -14.72 35.83
C HIS A 102 22.72 -14.41 34.31
N ASP A 103 23.80 -14.79 33.63
CA ASP A 103 23.95 -14.58 32.18
C ASP A 103 22.87 -15.31 31.37
N ALA A 104 22.56 -16.57 31.74
CA ALA A 104 21.49 -17.33 31.09
C ALA A 104 20.11 -16.64 31.22
N THR A 105 19.87 -15.92 32.32
CA THR A 105 18.65 -15.13 32.53
C THR A 105 18.62 -13.90 31.63
N PHE A 106 19.76 -13.23 31.43
CA PHE A 106 19.88 -12.11 30.52
C PHE A 106 19.62 -12.54 29.07
N ASP A 107 20.18 -13.66 28.64
CA ASP A 107 19.97 -14.24 27.31
C ASP A 107 18.50 -14.60 27.08
N ALA A 108 17.88 -15.26 28.07
CA ALA A 108 16.45 -15.57 28.05
C ALA A 108 15.59 -14.30 27.97
N ASN A 109 15.96 -13.23 28.68
CA ASN A 109 15.28 -11.94 28.62
C ASN A 109 15.36 -11.35 27.20
N LEU A 110 16.55 -11.28 26.59
CA LEU A 110 16.73 -10.76 25.23
C LEU A 110 15.91 -11.52 24.18
N LEU A 111 15.75 -12.84 24.34
CA LEU A 111 14.89 -13.65 23.48
C LEU A 111 13.40 -13.29 23.63
N GLN A 112 12.93 -13.01 24.85
CA GLN A 112 11.55 -12.56 25.06
C GLN A 112 11.31 -11.16 24.49
N LEU A 113 12.27 -10.25 24.65
CA LEU A 113 12.23 -8.93 24.04
C LEU A 113 12.18 -9.02 22.51
N GLU A 114 12.91 -9.95 21.88
CA GLU A 114 12.86 -10.16 20.43
C GLU A 114 11.49 -10.63 19.93
N LYS A 115 10.84 -11.54 20.67
CA LYS A 115 9.50 -12.03 20.33
C LYS A 115 8.49 -10.88 20.33
N ILE A 116 8.55 -10.01 21.33
CA ILE A 116 7.69 -8.83 21.43
C ILE A 116 8.00 -7.85 20.30
N LYS A 117 9.27 -7.53 20.05
CA LYS A 117 9.69 -6.64 18.96
C LYS A 117 9.17 -7.13 17.61
N THR A 118 9.31 -8.43 17.35
CA THR A 118 8.84 -9.07 16.11
C THR A 118 7.33 -9.01 15.99
N ARG A 119 6.59 -9.26 17.08
CA ARG A 119 5.13 -9.15 17.11
C ARG A 119 4.67 -7.71 16.82
N VAL A 120 5.20 -6.72 17.52
CA VAL A 120 4.84 -5.30 17.32
C VAL A 120 5.20 -4.83 15.91
N ARG A 121 6.34 -5.29 15.35
CA ARG A 121 6.70 -5.03 13.95
C ARG A 121 5.68 -5.62 12.97
N GLY A 122 5.18 -6.83 13.24
CA GLY A 122 4.10 -7.45 12.46
C GLY A 122 2.77 -6.69 12.54
N GLU A 123 2.42 -6.22 13.74
CA GLU A 123 1.26 -5.35 13.98
C GLU A 123 1.40 -4.01 13.21
N TYR A 124 2.57 -3.39 13.23
CA TYR A 124 2.87 -2.17 12.47
C TYR A 124 2.75 -2.36 10.95
N HIS A 125 3.33 -3.44 10.39
CA HIS A 125 3.19 -3.72 8.96
C HIS A 125 1.74 -3.98 8.56
N SER A 126 0.98 -4.64 9.43
CA SER A 126 -0.46 -4.85 9.22
C SER A 126 -1.24 -3.54 9.24
N HIS A 127 -0.92 -2.64 10.18
CA HIS A 127 -1.48 -1.29 10.25
C HIS A 127 -1.15 -0.47 9.00
N LEU A 128 0.10 -0.49 8.55
CA LEU A 128 0.53 0.23 7.35
C LEU A 128 -0.17 -0.31 6.09
N ALA A 129 -0.33 -1.62 5.97
CA ALA A 129 -1.10 -2.23 4.89
C ALA A 129 -2.56 -1.75 4.93
N ASN A 130 -3.22 -1.80 6.09
CA ASN A 130 -4.60 -1.33 6.24
C ASN A 130 -4.74 0.14 5.85
N ALA A 131 -3.86 1.01 6.35
CA ALA A 131 -3.89 2.44 6.05
C ALA A 131 -3.78 2.72 4.54
N ARG A 132 -3.02 1.90 3.79
CA ARG A 132 -2.91 2.01 2.33
C ARG A 132 -4.20 1.62 1.62
N TYR A 133 -4.82 0.52 2.02
CA TYR A 133 -6.14 0.11 1.49
C TYR A 133 -7.20 1.16 1.82
N ASP A 134 -7.26 1.65 3.05
CA ASP A 134 -8.22 2.68 3.47
C ASP A 134 -8.03 3.99 2.70
N ALA A 135 -6.78 4.39 2.43
CA ALA A 135 -6.49 5.56 1.61
C ALA A 135 -6.93 5.36 0.15
N PHE A 136 -6.70 4.18 -0.40
CA PHE A 136 -7.11 3.84 -1.77
C PHE A 136 -8.65 3.79 -1.90
N HIS A 137 -9.34 3.13 -0.98
CA HIS A 137 -10.79 3.08 -0.96
C HIS A 137 -11.41 4.47 -0.80
N ARG A 138 -10.91 5.29 0.13
CA ARG A 138 -11.38 6.68 0.27
C ARG A 138 -11.18 7.50 -1.00
N HIS A 139 -10.08 7.29 -1.72
CA HIS A 139 -9.85 7.96 -2.99
C HIS A 139 -10.89 7.54 -4.03
N LEU A 140 -11.11 6.23 -4.19
CA LEU A 140 -12.09 5.68 -5.14
C LEU A 140 -13.53 6.02 -4.80
N ASP A 141 -13.90 6.08 -3.51
CA ASP A 141 -15.24 6.50 -3.11
C ASP A 141 -15.50 7.98 -3.43
N ALA A 142 -14.45 8.78 -3.57
CA ALA A 142 -14.52 10.21 -3.92
C ALA A 142 -14.49 10.49 -5.43
N VAL A 143 -14.16 9.50 -6.26
CA VAL A 143 -14.04 9.68 -7.71
C VAL A 143 -14.93 8.71 -8.48
N GLN A 144 -15.43 9.15 -9.62
CA GLN A 144 -16.20 8.31 -10.53
C GLN A 144 -16.10 8.90 -11.94
N SER A 145 -16.15 8.03 -12.94
CA SER A 145 -16.18 8.45 -14.35
C SER A 145 -17.37 9.37 -14.63
N CYS A 146 -17.21 10.30 -15.58
CA CYS A 146 -18.29 11.20 -15.97
C CYS A 146 -19.44 10.49 -16.71
N HIS A 147 -19.28 9.22 -17.04
CA HIS A 147 -20.28 8.38 -17.70
C HIS A 147 -20.96 7.39 -16.76
N TYR A 148 -20.55 7.32 -15.50
CA TYR A 148 -21.09 6.38 -14.52
C TYR A 148 -21.49 7.05 -13.22
N HIS A 149 -22.42 6.44 -12.51
CA HIS A 149 -22.73 6.76 -11.13
C HIS A 149 -23.15 5.47 -10.41
N VAL A 150 -22.93 5.44 -9.10
CA VAL A 150 -23.48 4.39 -8.25
C VAL A 150 -24.77 4.95 -7.64
N ASP A 151 -25.89 4.28 -7.85
CA ASP A 151 -27.16 4.68 -7.25
C ASP A 151 -27.14 4.35 -5.75
N ALA A 152 -27.48 5.33 -4.93
CA ALA A 152 -27.44 5.21 -3.47
C ALA A 152 -28.49 4.24 -2.90
N LEU A 153 -29.54 3.93 -3.68
CA LEU A 153 -30.66 3.08 -3.25
C LEU A 153 -30.36 1.60 -3.44
N ASP A 154 -29.76 1.22 -4.57
CA ASP A 154 -29.47 -0.18 -4.91
C ASP A 154 -27.97 -0.53 -4.84
N GLY A 155 -27.08 0.47 -4.74
CA GLY A 155 -25.63 0.28 -4.73
C GLY A 155 -25.07 -0.18 -6.08
N LEU A 156 -25.88 -0.17 -7.14
CA LEU A 156 -25.51 -0.64 -8.47
C LEU A 156 -24.90 0.48 -9.29
N LEU A 157 -24.00 0.09 -10.18
CA LEU A 157 -23.40 0.98 -11.15
C LEU A 157 -24.38 1.22 -12.31
N HIS A 158 -24.60 2.48 -12.66
CA HIS A 158 -25.50 2.90 -13.75
C HIS A 158 -24.80 3.86 -14.71
N ILE A 159 -25.13 3.77 -16.00
CA ILE A 159 -24.64 4.70 -17.02
C ILE A 159 -25.39 6.02 -16.89
N ARG A 160 -24.66 7.14 -16.90
CA ARG A 160 -25.24 8.48 -16.95
C ARG A 160 -25.86 8.74 -18.34
N PRO A 161 -27.09 9.28 -18.41
CA PRO A 161 -27.72 9.60 -19.69
C PRO A 161 -26.86 10.58 -20.51
N VAL A 162 -26.85 10.40 -21.83
CA VAL A 162 -26.23 11.37 -22.74
C VAL A 162 -27.01 12.68 -22.70
N PRO A 163 -26.35 13.85 -22.63
CA PRO A 163 -27.03 15.15 -22.66
C PRO A 163 -27.89 15.34 -23.92
N PRO A 164 -29.01 16.08 -23.81
CA PRO A 164 -29.78 16.50 -24.98
C PRO A 164 -28.90 17.38 -25.89
N GLY A 165 -28.62 16.90 -27.10
CA GLY A 165 -27.61 17.47 -28.01
C GLY A 165 -26.66 16.42 -28.60
N GLY A 166 -26.66 15.22 -28.01
CA GLY A 166 -25.88 14.08 -28.48
C GLY A 166 -24.48 14.02 -27.88
N TYR A 167 -23.83 12.87 -28.05
CA TYR A 167 -22.44 12.66 -27.67
C TYR A 167 -21.58 12.84 -28.93
N LEU A 168 -20.52 13.65 -28.83
CA LEU A 168 -19.48 13.76 -29.85
C LEU A 168 -18.12 13.70 -29.15
N ARG A 169 -17.34 12.67 -29.46
CA ARG A 169 -15.96 12.54 -28.99
C ARG A 169 -15.03 13.26 -29.95
N ARG A 170 -14.34 14.30 -29.47
CA ARG A 170 -13.45 15.11 -30.31
C ARG A 170 -12.12 14.41 -30.51
N SER A 171 -11.46 14.75 -31.61
CA SER A 171 -10.11 14.26 -31.87
C SER A 171 -9.12 14.75 -30.81
N ASP A 172 -9.27 16.01 -30.37
CA ASP A 172 -8.43 16.62 -29.34
C ASP A 172 -8.51 15.88 -27.99
N ASP A 173 -9.70 15.37 -27.64
CA ASP A 173 -9.88 14.58 -26.41
C ASP A 173 -9.02 13.31 -26.44
N LEU A 174 -8.86 12.70 -27.62
CA LEU A 174 -8.04 11.51 -27.78
C LEU A 174 -6.55 11.80 -27.66
N ASP A 175 -6.09 12.94 -28.14
CA ASP A 175 -4.69 13.33 -28.01
C ASP A 175 -4.33 13.58 -26.55
N VAL A 176 -5.26 14.15 -25.78
CA VAL A 176 -5.13 14.26 -24.31
C VAL A 176 -5.08 12.88 -23.66
N VAL A 177 -6.00 11.98 -24.00
CA VAL A 177 -6.01 10.60 -23.48
C VAL A 177 -4.70 9.88 -23.80
N ARG A 178 -4.23 10.00 -25.05
CA ARG A 178 -2.96 9.41 -25.51
C ARG A 178 -1.78 9.97 -24.73
N GLY A 179 -1.71 11.29 -24.53
CA GLY A 179 -0.61 11.92 -23.79
C GLY A 179 -0.55 11.45 -22.33
N LYS A 180 -1.70 11.41 -21.64
CA LYS A 180 -1.80 10.92 -20.26
C LYS A 180 -1.42 9.43 -20.15
N LEU A 181 -1.91 8.60 -21.06
CA LEU A 181 -1.61 7.17 -21.04
C LEU A 181 -0.14 6.89 -21.38
N LEU A 182 0.44 7.57 -22.36
CA LEU A 182 1.87 7.41 -22.67
C LEU A 182 2.76 7.80 -21.50
N ARG A 183 2.40 8.86 -20.77
CA ARG A 183 3.11 9.23 -19.55
C ARG A 183 3.01 8.13 -18.49
N PHE A 184 1.79 7.66 -18.20
CA PHE A 184 1.59 6.56 -17.26
C PHE A 184 2.39 5.30 -17.63
N LEU A 185 2.36 4.91 -18.91
CA LEU A 185 3.14 3.76 -19.37
C LEU A 185 4.64 4.01 -19.26
N GLY A 186 5.12 5.21 -19.60
CA GLY A 186 6.52 5.58 -19.45
C GLY A 186 7.01 5.51 -18.00
N ASP A 187 6.15 5.93 -17.06
CA ASP A 187 6.45 5.93 -15.63
C ASP A 187 6.44 4.49 -15.05
N TRP A 188 5.52 3.62 -15.48
CA TRP A 188 5.26 2.34 -14.80
C TRP A 188 5.74 1.08 -15.52
N VAL A 189 5.91 1.07 -16.84
CA VAL A 189 6.48 -0.08 -17.56
C VAL A 189 7.88 -0.49 -17.07
N PRO A 190 8.78 0.40 -16.61
CA PRO A 190 10.04 -0.02 -16.01
C PRO A 190 9.89 -0.84 -14.70
N HIS A 191 8.72 -0.79 -14.07
CA HIS A 191 8.46 -1.44 -12.78
C HIS A 191 7.77 -2.78 -12.98
N ILE A 192 8.54 -3.87 -12.89
CA ILE A 192 8.08 -5.26 -13.11
C ILE A 192 6.84 -5.61 -12.28
N GLY A 193 6.74 -5.09 -11.04
CA GLY A 193 5.59 -5.32 -10.16
C GLY A 193 4.24 -4.86 -10.74
N THR A 194 4.25 -3.89 -11.67
CA THR A 194 3.04 -3.33 -12.29
C THR A 194 2.61 -4.06 -13.57
N HIS A 195 3.48 -4.91 -14.15
CA HIS A 195 3.19 -5.61 -15.40
C HIS A 195 1.90 -6.44 -15.37
N PRO A 196 1.57 -7.16 -14.28
CA PRO A 196 0.30 -7.89 -14.19
C PRO A 196 -0.94 -7.00 -14.31
N PHE A 197 -0.89 -5.77 -13.79
CA PHE A 197 -1.94 -4.75 -13.95
C PHE A 197 -2.01 -4.29 -15.41
N LEU A 198 -0.87 -3.95 -16.02
CA LEU A 198 -0.81 -3.47 -17.41
C LEU A 198 -1.35 -4.51 -18.40
N HIS A 199 -1.04 -5.79 -18.17
CA HIS A 199 -1.62 -6.92 -18.90
C HIS A 199 -3.14 -6.99 -18.74
N GLY A 200 -3.64 -6.88 -17.50
CA GLY A 200 -5.08 -6.88 -17.22
C GLY A 200 -5.81 -5.72 -17.91
N LEU A 201 -5.25 -4.52 -17.84
CA LEU A 201 -5.79 -3.32 -18.49
C LEU A 201 -5.81 -3.46 -20.02
N ARG A 202 -4.71 -3.93 -20.62
CA ARG A 202 -4.66 -4.18 -22.07
C ARG A 202 -5.74 -5.18 -22.48
N ARG A 203 -5.88 -6.26 -21.72
CA ARG A 203 -6.88 -7.31 -21.97
C ARG A 203 -8.32 -6.77 -21.85
N LEU A 204 -8.62 -5.95 -20.84
CA LEU A 204 -9.91 -5.25 -20.71
C LEU A 204 -10.25 -4.45 -21.99
N LEU A 205 -9.29 -3.68 -22.51
CA LEU A 205 -9.48 -2.89 -23.72
C LEU A 205 -9.70 -3.78 -24.96
N GLU A 206 -8.93 -4.87 -25.08
CA GLU A 206 -9.04 -5.83 -26.18
C GLU A 206 -10.40 -6.57 -26.18
N SER A 207 -10.86 -7.05 -25.03
CA SER A 207 -12.14 -7.74 -24.89
C SER A 207 -13.32 -6.84 -25.22
N ASN A 208 -13.24 -5.56 -24.87
CA ASN A 208 -14.29 -4.61 -25.23
C ASN A 208 -14.40 -4.41 -26.75
N MET A 209 -13.32 -4.51 -27.52
CA MET A 209 -13.40 -4.39 -28.99
C MET A 209 -14.19 -5.54 -29.64
N ALA A 210 -14.21 -6.72 -29.01
CA ALA A 210 -14.86 -7.92 -29.51
C ALA A 210 -16.34 -8.02 -29.12
N SER A 211 -16.83 -7.15 -28.23
CA SER A 211 -18.17 -7.23 -27.66
C SER A 211 -19.08 -6.06 -28.06
N ALA A 212 -20.38 -6.35 -28.17
CA ALA A 212 -21.44 -5.36 -28.35
C ALA A 212 -21.88 -4.71 -27.01
N THR A 213 -21.60 -5.38 -25.89
CA THR A 213 -21.77 -4.84 -24.54
C THR A 213 -20.41 -4.52 -23.93
N VAL A 214 -20.39 -3.68 -22.90
CA VAL A 214 -19.18 -3.41 -22.15
C VAL A 214 -18.77 -4.67 -21.41
N VAL A 215 -17.52 -5.08 -21.56
CA VAL A 215 -16.91 -6.12 -20.74
C VAL A 215 -16.26 -5.43 -19.55
N GLY A 216 -16.65 -5.85 -18.35
CA GLY A 216 -16.03 -5.40 -17.12
C GLY A 216 -14.78 -6.21 -16.79
N TRP A 217 -13.93 -5.63 -15.95
CA TRP A 217 -12.74 -6.25 -15.39
C TRP A 217 -12.90 -6.32 -13.89
N GLN A 218 -13.13 -7.52 -13.37
CA GLN A 218 -13.16 -7.79 -11.95
C GLN A 218 -11.75 -8.09 -11.47
N VAL A 219 -11.25 -7.29 -10.54
CA VAL A 219 -9.90 -7.42 -9.99
C VAL A 219 -9.89 -7.00 -8.53
N SER A 220 -9.03 -7.66 -7.74
CA SER A 220 -8.81 -7.30 -6.34
C SER A 220 -8.01 -5.99 -6.24
N ASP A 221 -8.40 -5.13 -5.30
CA ASP A 221 -7.71 -3.86 -5.01
C ASP A 221 -6.22 -4.09 -4.60
N ALA A 222 -5.84 -5.32 -4.20
CA ALA A 222 -4.45 -5.71 -3.96
C ALA A 222 -3.53 -5.47 -5.17
N VAL A 223 -4.05 -5.64 -6.38
CA VAL A 223 -3.30 -5.39 -7.63
C VAL A 223 -2.88 -3.92 -7.76
N PHE A 224 -3.57 -3.00 -7.09
CA PHE A 224 -3.21 -1.58 -7.10
C PHE A 224 -2.29 -1.26 -5.93
N VAL A 225 -2.65 -1.71 -4.73
CA VAL A 225 -1.97 -1.32 -3.50
C VAL A 225 -0.61 -2.01 -3.33
N GLU A 226 -0.46 -3.23 -3.84
CA GLU A 226 0.75 -4.05 -3.65
C GLU A 226 1.74 -3.98 -4.83
N SER A 227 1.28 -3.63 -6.04
CA SER A 227 2.06 -3.75 -7.28
C SER A 227 2.96 -2.55 -7.64
N GLY A 228 2.94 -1.47 -6.87
CA GLY A 228 3.81 -0.30 -7.13
C GLY A 228 3.78 0.77 -6.03
N GLY A 229 3.25 0.44 -4.85
CA GLY A 229 3.07 1.39 -3.76
C GLY A 229 1.93 2.39 -4.00
N THR A 230 1.80 3.35 -3.09
CA THR A 230 0.69 4.31 -3.07
C THR A 230 0.64 5.21 -4.30
N GLU A 231 1.79 5.58 -4.86
CA GLU A 231 1.88 6.41 -6.07
C GLU A 231 1.32 5.69 -7.29
N PHE A 232 1.65 4.40 -7.46
CA PHE A 232 1.08 3.58 -8.53
C PHE A 232 -0.43 3.42 -8.37
N ALA A 233 -0.91 3.11 -7.17
CA ALA A 233 -2.33 2.92 -6.92
C ALA A 233 -3.15 4.17 -7.33
N GLN A 234 -2.69 5.36 -6.94
CA GLN A 234 -3.31 6.63 -7.31
C GLN A 234 -3.22 6.91 -8.81
N ALA A 235 -2.06 6.68 -9.43
CA ALA A 235 -1.87 6.89 -10.86
C ALA A 235 -2.75 5.93 -11.70
N ALA A 236 -2.85 4.67 -11.28
CA ALA A 236 -3.67 3.65 -11.93
C ALA A 236 -5.17 3.98 -11.82
N ALA A 237 -5.63 4.40 -10.63
CA ALA A 237 -7.00 4.90 -10.45
C ALA A 237 -7.29 6.11 -11.34
N THR A 238 -6.38 7.08 -11.39
CA THR A 238 -6.51 8.28 -12.25
C THR A 238 -6.57 7.91 -13.73
N VAL A 239 -5.76 6.96 -14.20
CA VAL A 239 -5.83 6.52 -15.60
C VAL A 239 -7.14 5.80 -15.88
N LEU A 240 -7.62 4.93 -15.01
CA LEU A 240 -8.89 4.25 -15.20
C LEU A 240 -10.05 5.24 -15.20
N VAL A 241 -10.18 6.07 -14.18
CA VAL A 241 -11.34 6.96 -13.97
C VAL A 241 -11.29 8.19 -14.88
N ASP A 242 -10.19 8.94 -14.88
CA ASP A 242 -10.14 10.24 -15.57
C ASP A 242 -9.68 10.15 -17.01
N THR A 243 -8.81 9.17 -17.32
CA THR A 243 -8.23 9.06 -18.66
C THR A 243 -9.04 8.12 -19.55
N LEU A 244 -9.39 6.93 -19.04
CA LEU A 244 -10.16 5.93 -19.78
C LEU A 244 -11.67 6.01 -19.50
N GLN A 245 -12.09 6.88 -18.57
CA GLN A 245 -13.49 7.09 -18.21
C GLN A 245 -14.19 5.80 -17.77
N CYS A 246 -13.44 4.89 -17.14
CA CYS A 246 -13.96 3.67 -16.56
C CYS A 246 -14.82 3.99 -15.34
N GLY A 247 -16.01 3.38 -15.28
CA GLY A 247 -16.79 3.29 -14.07
C GLY A 247 -16.26 2.20 -13.14
N HIS A 248 -16.56 2.29 -11.84
CA HIS A 248 -16.29 1.19 -10.93
C HIS A 248 -17.31 1.02 -9.81
N THR A 249 -17.42 -0.21 -9.32
CA THR A 249 -18.18 -0.56 -8.10
C THR A 249 -17.53 -1.73 -7.35
N VAL A 250 -17.73 -1.79 -6.04
CA VAL A 250 -17.26 -2.90 -5.19
C VAL A 250 -18.25 -4.06 -5.29
N LEU A 251 -17.76 -5.27 -5.57
CA LEU A 251 -18.59 -6.47 -5.74
C LEU A 251 -18.79 -7.23 -4.42
N SER A 252 -17.82 -7.19 -3.53
CA SER A 252 -17.90 -7.79 -2.20
C SER A 252 -17.30 -6.83 -1.18
N LYS A 253 -18.13 -6.36 -0.25
CA LYS A 253 -17.69 -5.75 1.01
C LYS A 253 -17.76 -6.84 2.06
N ASP A 254 -16.78 -7.73 2.05
CA ASP A 254 -16.58 -8.58 3.21
C ASP A 254 -15.77 -7.73 4.20
N ASP A 255 -16.37 -7.36 5.34
CA ASP A 255 -15.76 -6.40 6.27
C ASP A 255 -14.40 -6.89 6.83
N ASP A 256 -14.14 -8.20 6.73
CA ASP A 256 -12.88 -8.85 7.11
C ASP A 256 -11.83 -8.87 5.98
N VAL A 257 -12.21 -8.59 4.72
CA VAL A 257 -11.31 -8.65 3.56
C VAL A 257 -10.79 -7.25 3.22
N LYS A 258 -9.51 -7.03 3.53
CA LYS A 258 -8.80 -5.77 3.28
C LYS A 258 -8.79 -5.35 1.81
N ALA A 259 -8.64 -6.32 0.92
CA ALA A 259 -8.54 -6.11 -0.52
C ALA A 259 -9.89 -6.43 -1.18
N ALA A 260 -10.71 -5.40 -1.36
CA ALA A 260 -12.02 -5.57 -1.98
C ALA A 260 -11.90 -6.03 -3.44
N ASP A 261 -12.82 -6.88 -3.88
CA ASP A 261 -12.99 -7.19 -5.29
C ASP A 261 -13.81 -6.08 -5.96
N ARG A 262 -13.23 -5.47 -6.99
CA ARG A 262 -13.81 -4.33 -7.69
C ARG A 262 -14.06 -4.65 -9.15
N LEU A 263 -15.24 -4.27 -9.62
CA LEU A 263 -15.57 -4.29 -11.03
C LEU A 263 -15.24 -2.94 -11.65
N TRP A 264 -14.37 -2.95 -12.65
CA TRP A 264 -14.09 -1.81 -13.52
C TRP A 264 -14.80 -1.97 -14.84
N VAL A 265 -15.48 -0.94 -15.32
CA VAL A 265 -16.31 -0.98 -16.52
C VAL A 265 -15.88 0.14 -17.44
N LEU A 266 -15.41 -0.19 -18.64
CA LEU A 266 -14.90 0.78 -19.60
C LEU A 266 -15.98 1.77 -20.06
N ASP A 267 -15.57 2.99 -20.45
CA ASP A 267 -16.43 3.96 -21.13
C ASP A 267 -17.31 3.31 -22.23
N PRO A 268 -18.65 3.35 -22.12
CA PRO A 268 -19.54 2.69 -23.09
C PRO A 268 -19.55 3.43 -24.44
N TYR A 269 -19.07 4.68 -24.48
CA TYR A 269 -19.03 5.53 -25.66
C TYR A 269 -17.67 5.53 -26.36
N VAL A 270 -16.72 4.69 -25.95
CA VAL A 270 -15.48 4.48 -26.70
C VAL A 270 -15.69 3.58 -27.91
N SER A 271 -15.23 4.03 -29.07
CA SER A 271 -15.33 3.27 -30.31
C SER A 271 -14.21 2.26 -30.46
N ASN A 272 -14.43 1.25 -31.31
CA ASN A 272 -13.39 0.27 -31.61
C ASN A 272 -12.19 0.89 -32.33
N ALA A 273 -12.38 1.97 -33.11
CA ALA A 273 -11.27 2.70 -33.71
C ALA A 273 -10.38 3.35 -32.64
N HIS A 274 -10.97 3.98 -31.63
CA HIS A 274 -10.23 4.58 -30.53
C HIS A 274 -9.57 3.53 -29.63
N LEU A 275 -10.27 2.44 -29.30
CA LEU A 275 -9.67 1.35 -28.53
C LEU A 275 -8.45 0.75 -29.21
N ARG A 276 -8.49 0.55 -30.53
CA ARG A 276 -7.29 0.11 -31.27
C ARG A 276 -6.15 1.09 -31.09
N ARG A 277 -6.38 2.39 -31.26
CA ARG A 277 -5.32 3.41 -31.08
C ARG A 277 -4.74 3.38 -29.67
N ILE A 278 -5.58 3.20 -28.65
CA ILE A 278 -5.15 3.11 -27.25
C ILE A 278 -4.33 1.84 -27.01
N VAL A 279 -4.83 0.67 -27.42
CA VAL A 279 -4.13 -0.63 -27.27
C VAL A 279 -2.77 -0.63 -27.96
N TRP A 280 -2.63 0.07 -29.09
CA TRP A 280 -1.36 0.22 -29.81
C TRP A 280 -0.30 1.01 -29.04
N LEU A 281 -0.66 1.74 -27.97
CA LEU A 281 0.31 2.43 -27.10
C LEU A 281 0.95 1.49 -26.08
N PHE A 282 0.30 0.36 -25.77
CA PHE A 282 0.83 -0.59 -24.80
C PHE A 282 2.02 -1.36 -25.38
N PRO A 283 2.99 -1.72 -24.53
CA PRO A 283 4.03 -2.67 -24.91
C PRO A 283 3.43 -3.98 -25.43
N ALA A 284 4.23 -4.72 -26.20
CA ALA A 284 3.83 -6.05 -26.65
C ALA A 284 3.60 -6.95 -25.40
N PRO A 285 2.61 -7.86 -25.41
CA PRO A 285 2.38 -8.74 -24.27
C PRO A 285 3.62 -9.55 -23.87
N THR A 286 4.47 -9.90 -24.84
CA THR A 286 5.72 -10.63 -24.61
C THR A 286 6.80 -9.82 -23.91
N SER A 287 6.68 -8.49 -23.84
CA SER A 287 7.63 -7.62 -23.12
C SER A 287 7.20 -7.32 -21.68
N LEU A 288 6.04 -7.79 -21.25
CA LEU A 288 5.51 -7.61 -19.90
C LEU A 288 5.57 -8.94 -19.14
N GLU A 289 6.16 -8.92 -17.95
CA GLU A 289 6.29 -10.09 -17.07
C GLU A 289 5.00 -10.40 -16.29
N GLY A 290 4.87 -11.65 -15.85
CA GLY A 290 3.70 -12.10 -15.10
C GLY A 290 2.48 -12.36 -15.97
N ARG A 291 1.36 -12.69 -15.32
CA ARG A 291 0.07 -12.96 -15.98
C ARG A 291 -0.86 -11.76 -15.82
N ALA A 292 -1.78 -11.59 -16.76
CA ALA A 292 -2.88 -10.63 -16.61
C ALA A 292 -3.66 -10.89 -15.31
N THR A 293 -3.90 -9.83 -14.56
CA THR A 293 -4.70 -9.86 -13.34
C THR A 293 -6.19 -9.75 -13.63
N GLY A 294 -7.00 -10.26 -12.69
CA GLY A 294 -8.45 -10.19 -12.75
C GLY A 294 -9.10 -11.08 -13.81
N VAL A 295 -10.42 -10.97 -13.93
CA VAL A 295 -11.26 -11.73 -14.84
C VAL A 295 -12.21 -10.82 -15.61
N GLU A 296 -12.56 -11.24 -16.81
CA GLU A 296 -13.54 -10.55 -17.65
C GLU A 296 -14.95 -10.92 -17.23
N VAL A 297 -15.79 -9.92 -17.03
CA VAL A 297 -17.18 -10.09 -16.62
C VAL A 297 -18.08 -9.44 -17.67
N PRO A 298 -18.95 -10.20 -18.36
CA PRO A 298 -19.91 -9.60 -19.27
C PRO A 298 -20.91 -8.74 -18.49
N THR A 299 -21.19 -7.54 -19.00
CA THR A 299 -22.16 -6.63 -18.37
C THR A 299 -23.39 -6.44 -19.26
N VAL A 300 -24.44 -5.86 -18.67
CA VAL A 300 -25.67 -5.47 -19.37
C VAL A 300 -25.55 -4.15 -20.13
N PHE A 301 -24.42 -3.44 -19.97
CA PHE A 301 -24.22 -2.13 -20.56
C PHE A 301 -23.98 -2.21 -22.06
N SER A 302 -24.85 -1.61 -22.86
CA SER A 302 -24.64 -1.51 -24.31
C SER A 302 -23.47 -0.57 -24.65
N ARG A 303 -22.77 -0.84 -25.76
CA ARG A 303 -21.77 0.08 -26.34
C ARG A 303 -22.33 0.85 -27.54
N PRO A 304 -23.05 1.97 -27.34
CA PRO A 304 -23.73 2.67 -28.41
C PRO A 304 -22.78 3.22 -29.48
N ASN A 305 -21.52 3.53 -29.13
CA ASN A 305 -20.53 4.07 -30.07
C ASN A 305 -19.50 3.03 -30.57
N ALA A 306 -19.77 1.72 -30.48
CA ALA A 306 -18.78 0.70 -30.89
C ALA A 306 -18.28 0.90 -32.34
N ARG A 307 -19.15 1.40 -33.24
CA ARG A 307 -18.86 1.68 -34.65
C ARG A 307 -18.28 3.08 -34.93
N GLY A 308 -18.13 3.94 -33.92
CA GLY A 308 -17.58 5.29 -34.08
C GLY A 308 -18.52 6.29 -34.74
N GLN A 309 -19.83 6.10 -34.62
CA GLN A 309 -20.83 7.03 -35.18
C GLN A 309 -20.84 8.39 -34.47
N HIS A 310 -20.36 8.41 -33.23
CA HIS A 310 -20.23 9.59 -32.39
C HIS A 310 -18.77 10.09 -32.30
N ASP A 311 -17.88 9.54 -33.13
CA ASP A 311 -16.51 10.04 -33.22
C ASP A 311 -16.47 11.21 -34.19
N GLU A 312 -15.68 12.24 -33.86
CA GLU A 312 -15.44 13.33 -34.80
C GLU A 312 -14.83 12.80 -36.10
N ILE A 313 -15.45 13.19 -37.22
CA ILE A 313 -14.95 12.84 -38.54
C ILE A 313 -13.56 13.46 -38.72
N PRO A 314 -12.53 12.67 -39.05
CA PRO A 314 -11.18 13.19 -39.27
C PRO A 314 -11.19 14.32 -40.31
N ALA A 315 -10.41 15.37 -40.07
CA ALA A 315 -10.39 16.56 -40.94
C ALA A 315 -10.15 16.24 -42.43
N TRP A 316 -9.35 15.21 -42.75
CA TRP A 316 -9.09 14.79 -44.13
C TRP A 316 -10.31 14.22 -44.87
N ARG A 317 -11.30 13.65 -44.17
CA ARG A 317 -12.56 13.19 -44.81
C ARG A 317 -13.52 14.33 -45.09
N LYS A 318 -13.43 15.44 -44.35
CA LYS A 318 -14.23 16.66 -44.61
C LYS A 318 -13.87 17.28 -45.97
N VAL A 319 -12.64 17.05 -46.46
CA VAL A 319 -12.15 17.54 -47.78
C VAL A 319 -12.75 16.74 -48.95
N CYS A 320 -13.00 15.43 -48.78
CA CYS A 320 -13.53 14.58 -49.86
C CYS A 320 -15.05 14.66 -50.06
N THR A 321 -15.78 15.39 -49.20
CA THR A 321 -17.25 15.55 -49.33
C THR A 321 -17.65 16.82 -50.08
N VAL A 322 -16.66 17.59 -50.56
CA VAL A 322 -16.85 18.78 -51.40
C VAL A 322 -16.19 18.53 -52.76
N LEU A 323 -16.69 17.54 -53.50
CA LEU A 323 -16.43 17.34 -54.93
C LEU A 323 -17.68 16.75 -55.59
#